data_AF-A0A5C6RR19-F1
#
_entry.id   AF-A0A5C6RR19-F1
#
_cell.length_a   1.000
_cell.length_b   1.000
_cell.length_c   1.000
_cell.angle_alpha   90.00
_cell.angle_beta   90.00
_cell.angle_gamma   90.00
#
_symmetry.space_group_name_H-M   'P 1'
#
loop_
_entity.id
_entity.type
_entity.pdbx_description
1 polymer ?
#
loop_
_entity_poly.entity_id
_entity_poly.type
_entity_poly.pdbx_seq_one_letter_code
_entity_poly.pdbx_strand_id
1 'polypeptide(L)'
;MKKALQALSVILALGFFFGHTASAQCVEVGDAVGELSANLKEVGGFCGPAAVETNVCDCPEGFVVVGYEGLEGNVWGGEVLSQFSLRCKQVNPDGSLGAAVQVTCSNGTGAGNQADGPVDAGPGEAIVGFEMRLGCAVDAIMGASKPLTEVATGDANNNSNSMPNIGGTGGSPRPVMYVPDGNVIVGMRVFEDPSTNLSGGVAWRYAPINAIACSSNCSISGISASNISACDNGGTDDVANDDTFTADITVTYFNAPAGGDLVLGGDANVSVPVASIGANAYTFTGVTIPADGSAISIVARFSQAPGCDLSRNVGASPVACSPDAPAGGIPTMSEWGLILFALILFTLTVVFGTQHQRAMALAGGGQLPAGQRNRLPFHRALYLKVLPWVYLAFALVFAGAVAFTGYELTGADLPGSLLSGAVIAYLLHFAAMPSGRAER
;
A
#
# COMPACT_ATOMS: atom_id res chain seq x y z
N MET A 1 16.32 -19.45 -73.23
CA MET A 1 16.18 -18.26 -72.34
C MET A 1 14.74 -17.94 -71.93
N LYS A 2 13.70 -18.09 -72.78
CA LYS A 2 12.30 -17.81 -72.37
C LYS A 2 11.69 -18.78 -71.34
N LYS A 3 12.13 -20.04 -71.26
CA LYS A 3 11.60 -21.02 -70.27
C LYS A 3 12.20 -20.90 -68.86
N ALA A 4 13.36 -20.26 -68.70
CA ALA A 4 13.98 -20.03 -67.39
C ALA A 4 13.37 -18.83 -66.65
N LEU A 5 12.87 -17.84 -67.39
CA LEU A 5 12.21 -16.65 -66.82
C LEU A 5 10.79 -16.95 -66.31
N GLN A 6 10.11 -17.94 -66.90
CA GLN A 6 8.76 -18.33 -66.48
C GLN A 6 8.76 -19.22 -65.22
N ALA A 7 9.83 -19.98 -64.98
CA ALA A 7 10.01 -20.73 -63.72
C ALA A 7 10.34 -19.79 -62.54
N LEU A 8 11.07 -18.71 -62.78
CA LEU A 8 11.42 -17.73 -61.74
C LEU A 8 10.21 -16.88 -61.31
N SER A 9 9.23 -16.66 -62.20
CA SER A 9 8.00 -15.93 -61.88
C SER A 9 6.97 -16.76 -61.12
N VAL A 10 7.04 -18.09 -61.19
CA VAL A 10 6.18 -19.00 -60.39
C VAL A 10 6.78 -19.22 -59.00
N ILE A 11 8.11 -19.24 -58.87
CA ILE A 11 8.78 -19.36 -57.56
C ILE A 11 8.65 -18.06 -56.74
N LEU A 12 8.58 -16.89 -57.38
CA LEU A 12 8.31 -15.62 -56.69
C LEU A 12 6.83 -15.41 -56.31
N ALA A 13 5.90 -16.16 -56.92
CA ALA A 13 4.47 -16.08 -56.61
C ALA A 13 4.01 -17.12 -55.55
N LEU A 14 4.87 -18.08 -55.18
CA LEU A 14 4.61 -19.10 -54.16
C LEU A 14 5.37 -18.84 -52.84
N GLY A 15 6.08 -17.73 -52.72
CA GLY A 15 7.03 -17.46 -51.62
C GLY A 15 6.65 -16.39 -50.61
N PHE A 16 5.40 -15.90 -50.57
CA PHE A 16 4.95 -14.93 -49.57
C PHE A 16 3.49 -15.16 -49.14
N PHE A 17 3.11 -16.41 -48.91
CA PHE A 17 2.15 -16.71 -47.84
C PHE A 17 2.97 -17.00 -46.58
N PHE A 18 3.62 -15.97 -46.03
CA PHE A 18 3.78 -15.96 -44.59
C PHE A 18 2.36 -15.82 -44.04
N GLY A 19 1.73 -16.96 -43.75
CA GLY A 19 0.71 -17.00 -42.72
C GLY A 19 1.36 -16.40 -41.49
N HIS A 20 1.15 -15.10 -41.30
CA HIS A 20 1.22 -14.51 -39.97
C HIS A 20 0.14 -15.25 -39.21
N THR A 21 0.52 -16.31 -38.49
CA THR A 21 -0.17 -16.66 -37.27
C THR A 21 -0.09 -15.40 -36.44
N ALA A 22 -1.12 -14.55 -36.52
CA ALA A 22 -1.27 -13.42 -35.62
C ALA A 22 -1.20 -14.03 -34.23
N SER A 23 -0.11 -13.80 -33.50
CA SER A 23 -0.12 -14.05 -32.06
C SER A 23 -1.32 -13.30 -31.54
N ALA A 24 -2.24 -13.95 -30.83
CA ALA A 24 -3.37 -13.24 -30.25
C ALA A 24 -2.79 -12.05 -29.46
N GLN A 25 -3.26 -10.84 -29.77
CA GLN A 25 -2.83 -9.64 -29.06
C GLN A 25 -3.78 -9.46 -27.90
N CYS A 26 -3.22 -9.37 -26.70
CA CYS A 26 -3.93 -9.11 -25.48
C CYS A 26 -4.00 -7.60 -25.27
N VAL A 27 -4.98 -7.17 -24.49
CA VAL A 27 -5.19 -5.75 -24.20
C VAL A 27 -5.16 -5.54 -22.69
N GLU A 28 -4.40 -4.56 -22.23
CA GLU A 28 -4.45 -4.09 -20.84
C GLU A 28 -4.57 -2.57 -20.77
N VAL A 29 -5.08 -2.09 -19.63
CA VAL A 29 -5.09 -0.66 -19.28
C VAL A 29 -3.75 -0.35 -18.61
N GLY A 30 -3.02 0.64 -19.11
CA GLY A 30 -1.74 1.04 -18.50
C GLY A 30 -1.91 1.87 -17.23
N ASP A 31 -0.89 1.86 -16.37
CA ASP A 31 -0.91 2.53 -15.06
C ASP A 31 -0.73 4.06 -15.13
N ALA A 32 -0.32 4.58 -16.29
CA ALA A 32 -0.06 6.00 -16.48
C ALA A 32 -1.37 6.77 -16.69
N VAL A 33 -1.88 7.39 -15.62
CA VAL A 33 -3.10 8.21 -15.68
C VAL A 33 -2.77 9.67 -16.01
N GLY A 34 -3.24 10.14 -17.17
CA GLY A 34 -3.25 11.54 -17.59
C GLY A 34 -4.58 12.23 -17.30
N GLU A 35 -4.63 13.55 -17.51
CA GLU A 35 -5.84 14.36 -17.27
C GLU A 35 -6.02 15.42 -18.37
N LEU A 36 -7.26 15.60 -18.83
CA LEU A 36 -7.66 16.66 -19.76
C LEU A 36 -7.95 17.97 -19.00
N SER A 37 -7.98 19.10 -19.71
CA SER A 37 -8.33 20.38 -19.10
C SER A 37 -9.77 20.39 -18.56
N ALA A 38 -9.96 20.95 -17.37
CA ALA A 38 -11.27 21.03 -16.74
C ALA A 38 -12.26 21.87 -17.56
N ASN A 39 -13.49 21.36 -17.71
CA ASN A 39 -14.63 22.13 -18.19
C ASN A 39 -15.51 22.51 -17.01
N LEU A 40 -15.60 23.81 -16.76
CA LEU A 40 -16.30 24.37 -15.61
C LEU A 40 -17.52 25.19 -16.06
N LYS A 41 -18.56 25.18 -15.21
CA LYS A 41 -19.76 25.98 -15.36
C LYS A 41 -19.47 27.49 -15.51
N GLU A 42 -20.45 28.22 -16.01
CA GLU A 42 -20.40 29.68 -16.07
C GLU A 42 -20.47 30.30 -14.65
N VAL A 43 -19.80 31.44 -14.46
CA VAL A 43 -19.68 32.12 -13.17
C VAL A 43 -20.19 33.56 -13.29
N GLY A 44 -20.93 34.00 -12.27
CA GLY A 44 -21.43 35.37 -12.18
C GLY A 44 -22.79 35.59 -12.82
N GLY A 45 -23.31 36.83 -12.67
CA GLY A 45 -24.68 37.16 -13.07
C GLY A 45 -25.70 36.42 -12.21
N PHE A 46 -26.58 35.65 -12.85
CA PHE A 46 -27.54 34.77 -12.17
C PHE A 46 -26.90 33.46 -11.71
N CYS A 47 -25.75 33.07 -12.29
CA CYS A 47 -25.02 31.87 -11.87
C CYS A 47 -24.23 32.11 -10.58
N GLY A 48 -24.15 31.06 -9.76
CA GLY A 48 -23.46 31.05 -8.48
C GLY A 48 -21.93 31.22 -8.57
N PRO A 49 -21.22 31.02 -7.45
CA PRO A 49 -19.76 31.11 -7.38
C PRO A 49 -19.07 30.06 -8.28
N ALA A 50 -17.77 30.21 -8.51
CA ALA A 50 -16.99 29.24 -9.26
C ALA A 50 -17.07 27.83 -8.62
N ALA A 51 -17.10 26.80 -9.46
CA ALA A 51 -17.06 25.42 -9.00
C ALA A 51 -15.70 25.12 -8.34
N VAL A 52 -15.74 24.29 -7.29
CA VAL A 52 -14.56 23.88 -6.53
C VAL A 52 -14.34 22.39 -6.69
N GLU A 53 -13.09 21.97 -6.74
CA GLU A 53 -12.73 20.56 -6.76
C GLU A 53 -13.17 19.88 -5.46
N THR A 54 -13.80 18.70 -5.57
CA THR A 54 -14.25 17.94 -4.39
C THR A 54 -13.59 16.57 -4.26
N ASN A 55 -13.41 15.83 -5.36
CA ASN A 55 -12.89 14.47 -5.31
C ASN A 55 -12.28 14.00 -6.66
N VAL A 56 -11.66 12.83 -6.64
CA VAL A 56 -11.27 12.04 -7.82
C VAL A 56 -12.06 10.73 -7.83
N CYS A 57 -12.76 10.49 -8.92
CA CYS A 57 -13.63 9.34 -9.15
C CYS A 57 -13.07 8.51 -10.30
N ASP A 58 -12.01 7.76 -10.01
CA ASP A 58 -11.40 6.83 -10.96
C ASP A 58 -12.07 5.44 -10.87
N CYS A 59 -12.11 4.74 -12.00
CA CYS A 59 -12.47 3.33 -12.04
C CYS A 59 -11.39 2.50 -11.28
N PRO A 60 -11.73 1.30 -10.80
CA PRO A 60 -10.73 0.37 -10.27
C PRO A 60 -9.63 0.06 -11.29
N GLU A 61 -8.47 -0.38 -10.81
CA GLU A 61 -7.35 -0.80 -11.67
C GLU A 61 -7.78 -1.88 -12.67
N GLY A 62 -7.40 -1.72 -13.94
CA GLY A 62 -7.80 -2.60 -15.03
C GLY A 62 -9.23 -2.39 -15.56
N PHE A 63 -9.95 -1.35 -15.10
CA PHE A 63 -11.28 -0.99 -15.60
C PHE A 63 -11.23 0.25 -16.49
N VAL A 64 -12.16 0.31 -17.44
CA VAL A 64 -12.36 1.46 -18.33
C VAL A 64 -13.79 1.96 -18.21
N VAL A 65 -13.99 3.25 -18.50
CA VAL A 65 -15.32 3.84 -18.54
C VAL A 65 -16.03 3.38 -19.81
N VAL A 66 -17.22 2.82 -19.63
CA VAL A 66 -18.07 2.31 -20.71
C VAL A 66 -19.41 3.02 -20.77
N GLY A 67 -19.72 3.88 -19.80
CA GLY A 67 -21.03 4.50 -19.69
C GLY A 67 -21.09 5.53 -18.58
N TYR A 68 -22.28 6.08 -18.40
CA TYR A 68 -22.58 7.05 -17.35
C TYR A 68 -24.06 6.98 -16.97
N GLU A 69 -24.34 7.46 -15.77
CA GLU A 69 -25.69 7.61 -15.23
C GLU A 69 -25.74 8.84 -14.34
N GLY A 70 -26.91 9.45 -14.21
CA GLY A 70 -27.06 10.68 -13.44
C GLY A 70 -28.40 10.82 -12.75
N LEU A 71 -28.47 11.86 -11.92
CA LEU A 71 -29.71 12.35 -11.36
C LEU A 71 -29.89 13.80 -11.80
N GLU A 72 -31.05 14.07 -12.38
CA GLU A 72 -31.52 15.39 -12.75
C GLU A 72 -32.43 15.99 -11.67
N GLY A 73 -32.72 17.27 -11.85
CA GLY A 73 -33.74 17.99 -11.11
C GLY A 73 -33.18 18.72 -9.91
N ASN A 74 -33.10 20.05 -10.03
CA ASN A 74 -32.61 20.94 -9.00
C ASN A 74 -33.18 22.36 -9.17
N VAL A 75 -32.59 23.32 -8.45
CA VAL A 75 -33.00 24.73 -8.44
C VAL A 75 -32.88 25.43 -9.80
N TRP A 76 -32.07 24.91 -10.72
CA TRP A 76 -31.87 25.50 -12.06
C TRP A 76 -32.76 24.87 -13.14
N GLY A 77 -33.36 23.72 -12.88
CA GLY A 77 -34.27 23.07 -13.81
C GLY A 77 -34.52 21.60 -13.51
N GLY A 78 -35.60 21.06 -14.10
CA GLY A 78 -35.96 19.64 -13.99
C GLY A 78 -35.00 18.70 -14.70
N GLU A 79 -34.34 19.18 -15.75
CA GLU A 79 -33.43 18.39 -16.63
C GLU A 79 -31.95 18.76 -16.40
N VAL A 80 -31.63 19.57 -15.39
CA VAL A 80 -30.23 19.93 -15.10
C VAL A 80 -29.61 18.84 -14.25
N LEU A 81 -28.40 18.38 -14.58
CA LEU A 81 -27.72 17.33 -13.81
C LEU A 81 -27.34 17.84 -12.42
N SER A 82 -27.94 17.23 -11.40
CA SER A 82 -27.57 17.44 -10.01
C SER A 82 -26.30 16.66 -9.68
N GLN A 83 -26.24 15.42 -10.16
CA GLN A 83 -25.07 14.57 -10.05
C GLN A 83 -24.96 13.58 -11.20
N PHE A 84 -23.75 13.14 -11.53
CA PHE A 84 -23.54 12.01 -12.44
C PHE A 84 -22.35 11.15 -12.03
N SER A 85 -22.39 9.87 -12.38
CA SER A 85 -21.33 8.89 -12.12
C SER A 85 -20.93 8.18 -13.41
N LEU A 86 -19.71 7.66 -13.44
CA LEU A 86 -19.20 6.86 -14.54
C LEU A 86 -19.44 5.38 -14.26
N ARG A 87 -19.72 4.64 -15.33
CA ARG A 87 -19.92 3.20 -15.30
C ARG A 87 -18.68 2.54 -15.90
N CYS A 88 -18.06 1.67 -15.14
CA CYS A 88 -16.78 1.04 -15.43
C CYS A 88 -16.96 -0.47 -15.63
N LYS A 89 -16.24 -1.03 -16.59
CA LYS A 89 -16.09 -2.49 -16.76
C LYS A 89 -14.63 -2.87 -16.85
N GLN A 90 -14.32 -4.07 -16.36
CA GLN A 90 -12.99 -4.63 -16.45
C GLN A 90 -12.63 -4.90 -17.91
N VAL A 91 -11.40 -4.58 -18.31
CA VAL A 91 -10.85 -5.02 -19.59
C VAL A 91 -10.27 -6.41 -19.38
N ASN A 92 -10.84 -7.38 -20.09
CA ASN A 92 -10.31 -8.73 -20.10
C ASN A 92 -9.08 -8.80 -21.02
N PRO A 93 -8.15 -9.73 -20.79
CA PRO A 93 -6.96 -9.87 -21.62
C PRO A 93 -7.26 -10.07 -23.11
N ASP A 94 -8.41 -10.65 -23.48
CA ASP A 94 -8.83 -10.83 -24.87
C ASP A 94 -9.36 -9.54 -25.54
N GLY A 95 -9.31 -8.40 -24.85
CA GLY A 95 -9.87 -7.13 -25.28
C GLY A 95 -11.38 -7.01 -25.13
N SER A 96 -12.05 -8.04 -24.60
CA SER A 96 -13.47 -7.95 -24.25
C SER A 96 -13.68 -7.21 -22.92
N LEU A 97 -14.92 -6.82 -22.65
CA LEU A 97 -15.30 -6.18 -21.40
C LEU A 97 -15.98 -7.19 -20.47
N GLY A 98 -15.63 -7.16 -19.19
CA GLY A 98 -16.26 -7.96 -18.15
C GLY A 98 -17.76 -7.70 -18.01
N ALA A 99 -18.49 -8.67 -17.45
CA ALA A 99 -19.93 -8.58 -17.28
C ALA A 99 -20.36 -7.65 -16.12
N ALA A 100 -19.51 -7.52 -15.10
CA ALA A 100 -19.79 -6.71 -13.92
C ALA A 100 -19.58 -5.22 -14.22
N VAL A 101 -20.57 -4.39 -13.86
CA VAL A 101 -20.48 -2.93 -13.90
C VAL A 101 -20.16 -2.41 -12.51
N GLN A 102 -19.11 -1.60 -12.40
CA GLN A 102 -18.85 -0.80 -11.21
C GLN A 102 -19.15 0.66 -11.50
N VAL A 103 -19.70 1.36 -10.50
CA VAL A 103 -20.05 2.78 -10.63
C VAL A 103 -19.10 3.58 -9.76
N THR A 104 -18.54 4.67 -10.31
CA THR A 104 -17.65 5.56 -9.57
C THR A 104 -18.42 6.37 -8.52
N CYS A 105 -17.69 7.11 -7.66
CA CYS A 105 -18.33 8.23 -6.96
C CYS A 105 -18.95 9.23 -7.94
N SER A 106 -19.91 10.01 -7.44
CA SER A 106 -20.63 11.00 -8.23
C SER A 106 -19.90 12.34 -8.29
N ASN A 107 -20.05 13.02 -9.42
CA ASN A 107 -19.77 14.43 -9.58
C ASN A 107 -21.01 15.22 -9.17
N GLY A 108 -20.96 15.91 -8.03
CA GLY A 108 -22.15 16.48 -7.39
C GLY A 108 -22.61 15.65 -6.20
N THR A 109 -23.02 16.35 -5.14
CA THR A 109 -23.64 15.77 -3.94
C THR A 109 -25.03 16.34 -3.66
N GLY A 110 -25.51 17.25 -4.53
CA GLY A 110 -26.86 17.80 -4.49
C GLY A 110 -27.91 16.75 -4.84
N ALA A 111 -29.02 16.74 -4.07
CA ALA A 111 -30.10 15.81 -4.31
C ALA A 111 -30.79 16.08 -5.66
N GLY A 112 -30.71 15.12 -6.57
CA GLY A 112 -31.59 15.03 -7.74
C GLY A 112 -32.88 14.28 -7.41
N ASN A 113 -33.92 14.46 -8.22
CA ASN A 113 -35.21 13.81 -8.03
C ASN A 113 -35.67 12.96 -9.22
N GLN A 114 -34.91 12.94 -10.31
CA GLN A 114 -35.17 12.10 -11.48
C GLN A 114 -33.89 11.38 -11.90
N ALA A 115 -33.95 10.06 -12.04
CA ALA A 115 -32.82 9.31 -12.57
C ALA A 115 -32.80 9.41 -14.09
N ASP A 116 -31.61 9.62 -14.65
CA ASP A 116 -31.37 9.64 -16.09
C ASP A 116 -30.20 8.71 -16.46
N GLY A 117 -30.40 7.91 -17.49
CA GLY A 117 -29.61 6.70 -17.77
C GLY A 117 -30.08 5.46 -17.00
N PRO A 118 -29.26 4.38 -16.96
CA PRO A 118 -27.88 4.33 -17.43
C PRO A 118 -27.76 4.36 -18.96
N VAL A 119 -26.69 4.99 -19.44
CA VAL A 119 -26.26 4.95 -20.83
C VAL A 119 -24.93 4.21 -20.89
N ASP A 120 -24.92 3.08 -21.59
CA ASP A 120 -23.70 2.29 -21.83
C ASP A 120 -23.35 2.34 -23.33
N ALA A 121 -22.06 2.31 -23.63
CA ALA A 121 -21.51 2.24 -24.97
C ALA A 121 -21.83 0.90 -25.66
N GLY A 122 -21.52 0.81 -26.95
CA GLY A 122 -21.67 -0.43 -27.70
C GLY A 122 -20.87 -1.60 -27.08
N PRO A 123 -21.21 -2.86 -27.41
CA PRO A 123 -20.48 -4.02 -26.91
C PRO A 123 -18.98 -3.93 -27.25
N GLY A 124 -18.12 -4.01 -26.23
CA GLY A 124 -16.66 -3.93 -26.41
C GLY A 124 -16.12 -2.51 -26.62
N GLU A 125 -16.96 -1.48 -26.48
CA GLU A 125 -16.55 -0.08 -26.61
C GLU A 125 -16.26 0.57 -25.26
N ALA A 126 -15.28 1.44 -25.24
CA ALA A 126 -14.95 2.31 -24.12
C ALA A 126 -15.14 3.78 -24.53
N ILE A 127 -15.32 4.66 -23.55
CA ILE A 127 -15.44 6.09 -23.79
C ILE A 127 -14.05 6.69 -24.04
N VAL A 128 -13.93 7.45 -25.12
CA VAL A 128 -12.70 8.13 -25.56
C VAL A 128 -12.84 9.66 -25.56
N GLY A 129 -14.03 10.18 -25.28
CA GLY A 129 -14.25 11.60 -25.14
C GLY A 129 -15.65 11.95 -24.65
N PHE A 130 -15.84 13.23 -24.36
CA PHE A 130 -17.12 13.77 -23.91
C PHE A 130 -17.41 15.15 -24.50
N GLU A 131 -18.64 15.34 -24.95
CA GLU A 131 -19.27 16.65 -25.08
C GLU A 131 -19.93 17.03 -23.75
N MET A 132 -19.95 18.32 -23.44
CA MET A 132 -20.65 18.84 -22.27
C MET A 132 -21.49 20.05 -22.65
N ARG A 133 -22.65 20.20 -22.02
CA ARG A 133 -23.41 21.44 -22.04
C ARG A 133 -23.31 22.11 -20.69
N LEU A 134 -22.85 23.36 -20.68
CA LEU A 134 -22.55 24.09 -19.45
C LEU A 134 -23.34 25.38 -19.39
N GLY A 135 -24.08 25.57 -18.31
CA GLY A 135 -24.74 26.80 -17.90
C GLY A 135 -24.31 27.16 -16.48
N CYS A 136 -25.27 27.42 -15.59
CA CYS A 136 -24.98 27.63 -14.15
C CYS A 136 -24.63 26.33 -13.40
N ALA A 137 -24.77 25.18 -14.06
CA ALA A 137 -24.34 23.85 -13.63
C ALA A 137 -23.96 23.05 -14.90
N VAL A 138 -23.60 21.79 -14.74
CA VAL A 138 -23.54 20.86 -15.88
C VAL A 138 -24.97 20.54 -16.29
N ASP A 139 -25.37 20.98 -17.48
CA ASP A 139 -26.73 20.74 -18.00
C ASP A 139 -26.85 19.35 -18.61
N ALA A 140 -25.83 18.92 -19.37
CA ALA A 140 -25.80 17.61 -20.00
C ALA A 140 -24.38 17.13 -20.30
N ILE A 141 -24.21 15.81 -20.42
CA ILE A 141 -23.01 15.18 -20.94
C ILE A 141 -23.36 14.18 -22.04
N MET A 142 -22.50 14.07 -23.04
CA MET A 142 -22.64 13.12 -24.14
C MET A 142 -21.29 12.45 -24.41
N GLY A 143 -21.22 11.13 -24.27
CA GLY A 143 -20.00 10.38 -24.50
C GLY A 143 -19.72 10.15 -25.98
N ALA A 144 -18.44 9.98 -26.28
CA ALA A 144 -17.95 9.44 -27.54
C ALA A 144 -17.30 8.07 -27.25
N SER A 145 -17.83 7.00 -27.82
CA SER A 145 -17.36 5.63 -27.60
C SER A 145 -16.62 5.06 -28.80
N LYS A 146 -15.73 4.10 -28.53
CA LYS A 146 -14.95 3.42 -29.56
C LYS A 146 -14.59 2.00 -29.15
N PRO A 147 -14.54 1.03 -30.07
CA PRO A 147 -14.07 -0.33 -29.77
C PRO A 147 -12.66 -0.32 -29.19
N LEU A 148 -12.44 -1.06 -28.09
CA LEU A 148 -11.13 -1.15 -27.44
C LEU A 148 -10.02 -1.65 -28.38
N THR A 149 -10.37 -2.53 -29.31
CA THR A 149 -9.44 -3.07 -30.32
C THR A 149 -8.96 -1.99 -31.31
N GLU A 150 -9.80 -1.02 -31.63
CA GLU A 150 -9.42 0.10 -32.50
C GLU A 150 -8.57 1.12 -31.73
N VAL A 151 -8.89 1.36 -30.46
CA VAL A 151 -8.05 2.20 -29.59
C VAL A 151 -6.67 1.56 -29.43
N ALA A 152 -6.59 0.26 -29.17
CA ALA A 152 -5.34 -0.47 -29.00
C ALA A 152 -4.43 -0.46 -30.25
N THR A 153 -5.01 -0.30 -31.45
CA THR A 153 -4.23 -0.17 -32.69
C THR A 153 -3.85 1.28 -33.01
N GLY A 154 -4.24 2.23 -32.16
CA GLY A 154 -3.93 3.66 -32.31
C GLY A 154 -4.82 4.37 -33.34
N ASP A 155 -5.99 3.83 -33.67
CA ASP A 155 -6.92 4.56 -34.53
C ASP A 155 -7.43 5.82 -33.84
N ALA A 156 -7.57 6.92 -34.59
CA ALA A 156 -7.78 8.25 -34.04
C ALA A 156 -9.08 8.33 -33.20
N ASN A 157 -9.01 8.87 -31.99
CA ASN A 157 -10.15 8.87 -31.06
C ASN A 157 -11.32 9.76 -31.51
N ASN A 158 -11.11 10.64 -32.48
CA ASN A 158 -12.17 11.41 -33.11
C ASN A 158 -12.98 10.64 -34.18
N ASN A 159 -12.53 9.42 -34.55
CA ASN A 159 -13.33 8.44 -35.28
C ASN A 159 -14.07 7.55 -34.26
N SER A 160 -15.13 8.11 -33.67
CA SER A 160 -15.86 7.52 -32.55
C SER A 160 -17.37 7.55 -32.79
N ASN A 161 -18.10 6.66 -32.12
CA ASN A 161 -19.55 6.65 -32.06
C ASN A 161 -20.05 7.68 -31.05
N SER A 162 -21.11 8.42 -31.39
CA SER A 162 -21.78 9.31 -30.43
C SER A 162 -22.73 8.48 -29.55
N MET A 163 -22.66 8.70 -28.24
CA MET A 163 -23.57 8.09 -27.28
C MET A 163 -24.79 9.01 -27.02
N PRO A 164 -25.92 8.49 -26.51
CA PRO A 164 -27.03 9.31 -26.02
C PRO A 164 -26.61 10.23 -24.87
N ASN A 165 -27.07 11.48 -24.84
CA ASN A 165 -26.80 12.35 -23.69
C ASN A 165 -27.63 11.95 -22.46
N ILE A 166 -27.13 12.28 -21.28
CA ILE A 166 -27.97 12.49 -20.08
C ILE A 166 -28.02 13.98 -19.78
N GLY A 167 -29.08 14.45 -19.12
CA GLY A 167 -29.32 15.87 -18.90
C GLY A 167 -30.07 16.55 -20.06
N GLY A 168 -30.46 17.79 -19.81
CA GLY A 168 -31.31 18.58 -20.70
C GLY A 168 -30.59 19.35 -21.81
N THR A 169 -31.37 20.10 -22.58
CA THR A 169 -30.86 20.94 -23.69
C THR A 169 -30.35 22.32 -23.24
N GLY A 170 -30.35 22.58 -21.93
CA GLY A 170 -29.84 23.80 -21.32
C GLY A 170 -28.34 24.03 -21.57
N GLY A 171 -27.85 25.17 -21.12
CA GLY A 171 -26.44 25.56 -21.25
C GLY A 171 -25.93 25.73 -22.68
N SER A 172 -24.65 26.09 -22.78
CA SER A 172 -23.92 26.19 -24.04
C SER A 172 -23.12 24.91 -24.32
N PRO A 173 -23.20 24.31 -25.52
CA PRO A 173 -22.40 23.14 -25.86
C PRO A 173 -20.91 23.51 -25.93
N ARG A 174 -20.09 22.63 -25.35
CA ARG A 174 -18.63 22.65 -25.43
C ARG A 174 -18.19 21.62 -26.47
N PRO A 175 -17.11 21.86 -27.23
CA PRO A 175 -16.61 20.89 -28.19
C PRO A 175 -16.25 19.58 -27.47
N VAL A 176 -16.42 18.45 -28.17
CA VAL A 176 -16.02 17.14 -27.66
C VAL A 176 -14.53 17.17 -27.31
N MET A 177 -14.22 16.81 -26.07
CA MET A 177 -12.85 16.63 -25.63
C MET A 177 -12.45 15.17 -25.76
N TYR A 178 -11.59 14.89 -26.73
CA TYR A 178 -11.00 13.57 -26.92
C TYR A 178 -9.73 13.41 -26.09
N VAL A 179 -9.53 12.22 -25.53
CA VAL A 179 -8.24 11.81 -24.96
C VAL A 179 -7.25 11.50 -26.11
N PRO A 180 -5.93 11.55 -25.86
CA PRO A 180 -4.95 11.24 -26.90
C PRO A 180 -5.18 9.86 -27.51
N ASP A 181 -4.86 9.69 -28.80
CA ASP A 181 -5.01 8.41 -29.50
C ASP A 181 -4.30 7.28 -28.75
N GLY A 182 -4.92 6.09 -28.73
CA GLY A 182 -4.44 4.96 -27.93
C GLY A 182 -4.80 5.03 -26.44
N ASN A 183 -5.57 6.04 -26.00
CA ASN A 183 -6.04 6.15 -24.61
C ASN A 183 -7.57 6.08 -24.54
N VAL A 184 -8.06 5.72 -23.35
CA VAL A 184 -9.49 5.74 -23.00
C VAL A 184 -9.70 6.50 -21.69
N ILE A 185 -10.93 6.91 -21.43
CA ILE A 185 -11.33 7.50 -20.15
C ILE A 185 -11.36 6.39 -19.09
N VAL A 186 -10.70 6.65 -17.96
CA VAL A 186 -10.67 5.75 -16.79
C VAL A 186 -11.21 6.40 -15.52
N GLY A 187 -11.64 7.65 -15.60
CA GLY A 187 -12.15 8.36 -14.45
C GLY A 187 -12.37 9.84 -14.67
N MET A 188 -12.59 10.54 -13.57
CA MET A 188 -12.80 11.98 -13.57
C MET A 188 -12.36 12.64 -12.27
N ARG A 189 -11.84 13.86 -12.37
CA ARG A 189 -11.78 14.82 -11.26
C ARG A 189 -13.05 15.65 -11.28
N VAL A 190 -13.73 15.72 -10.13
CA VAL A 190 -15.07 16.28 -10.02
C VAL A 190 -15.05 17.67 -9.39
N PHE A 191 -15.95 18.54 -9.87
CA PHE A 191 -16.08 19.92 -9.40
C PHE A 191 -17.54 20.22 -9.07
N GLU A 192 -17.78 20.84 -7.92
CA GLU A 192 -19.13 21.16 -7.44
C GLU A 192 -19.32 22.66 -7.22
N ASP A 193 -20.54 23.13 -7.45
CA ASP A 193 -20.94 24.46 -6.99
C ASP A 193 -21.02 24.48 -5.45
N PRO A 194 -20.19 25.26 -4.74
CA PRO A 194 -20.18 25.24 -3.28
C PRO A 194 -21.46 25.80 -2.64
N SER A 195 -22.35 26.44 -3.42
CA SER A 195 -23.61 26.98 -2.93
C SER A 195 -24.78 26.01 -3.05
N THR A 196 -24.74 25.08 -4.01
CA THR A 196 -25.85 24.18 -4.32
C THR A 196 -25.47 22.70 -4.31
N ASN A 197 -24.18 22.38 -4.21
CA ASN A 197 -23.60 21.04 -4.29
C ASN A 197 -23.90 20.32 -5.62
N LEU A 198 -24.31 21.06 -6.65
CA LEU A 198 -24.60 20.50 -7.98
C LEU A 198 -23.29 20.31 -8.75
N SER A 199 -23.31 19.39 -9.72
CA SER A 199 -22.21 19.23 -10.66
C SER A 199 -21.90 20.56 -11.34
N GLY A 200 -20.68 21.07 -11.09
CA GLY A 200 -20.19 22.35 -11.56
C GLY A 200 -19.10 22.24 -12.61
N GLY A 201 -18.64 21.03 -12.94
CA GLY A 201 -17.64 20.80 -13.96
C GLY A 201 -16.89 19.49 -13.77
N VAL A 202 -16.00 19.17 -14.71
CA VAL A 202 -15.24 17.92 -14.70
C VAL A 202 -13.90 18.09 -15.43
N ALA A 203 -12.88 17.38 -14.97
CA ALA A 203 -11.68 17.11 -15.76
C ALA A 203 -11.55 15.60 -15.96
N TRP A 204 -11.52 15.17 -17.23
CA TRP A 204 -11.51 13.76 -17.56
C TRP A 204 -10.13 13.14 -17.39
N ARG A 205 -10.08 11.95 -16.80
CA ARG A 205 -8.85 11.22 -16.53
C ARG A 205 -8.76 10.03 -17.48
N TYR A 206 -7.58 9.79 -18.02
CA TYR A 206 -7.38 8.82 -19.09
C TYR A 206 -6.12 7.99 -18.89
N ALA A 207 -6.12 6.80 -19.47
CA ALA A 207 -4.97 5.90 -19.45
C ALA A 207 -4.80 5.22 -20.82
N PRO A 208 -3.57 4.80 -21.17
CA PRO A 208 -3.32 4.13 -22.43
C PRO A 208 -3.90 2.71 -22.44
N ILE A 209 -4.31 2.27 -23.62
CA ILE A 209 -4.65 0.88 -23.92
C ILE A 209 -3.46 0.25 -24.64
N ASN A 210 -2.80 -0.70 -23.97
CA ASN A 210 -1.61 -1.35 -24.47
C ASN A 210 -1.97 -2.68 -25.13
N ALA A 211 -1.53 -2.87 -26.38
CA ALA A 211 -1.55 -4.17 -27.05
C ALA A 211 -0.30 -4.97 -26.65
N ILE A 212 -0.50 -6.13 -26.03
CA ILE A 212 0.55 -7.02 -25.53
C ILE A 212 0.48 -8.34 -26.26
N ALA A 213 1.60 -9.06 -26.42
CA ALA A 213 1.55 -10.41 -26.97
C ALA A 213 0.81 -11.34 -25.98
N CYS A 214 -0.37 -11.85 -26.34
CA CYS A 214 -0.95 -12.95 -25.58
C CYS A 214 -0.07 -14.19 -25.77
N SER A 215 0.32 -14.84 -24.68
CA SER A 215 0.44 -16.30 -24.73
C SER A 215 -0.97 -16.86 -24.86
N SER A 216 -1.41 -17.11 -26.09
CA SER A 216 -2.81 -17.17 -26.49
C SER A 216 -3.61 -18.41 -26.02
N ASN A 217 -3.34 -18.97 -24.84
CA ASN A 217 -4.17 -19.97 -24.12
C ASN A 217 -3.58 -20.29 -22.72
N CYS A 218 -2.88 -19.35 -22.08
CA CYS A 218 -2.29 -19.61 -20.77
C CYS A 218 -3.38 -19.86 -19.74
N SER A 219 -3.33 -21.00 -19.04
CA SER A 219 -4.22 -21.26 -17.91
C SER A 219 -3.50 -22.05 -16.84
N ILE A 220 -3.68 -21.69 -15.58
CA ILE A 220 -3.23 -22.48 -14.45
C ILE A 220 -4.40 -23.41 -14.05
N SER A 221 -4.18 -24.71 -14.17
CA SER A 221 -5.22 -25.74 -13.98
C SER A 221 -5.26 -26.29 -12.56
N GLY A 222 -4.17 -26.14 -11.80
CA GLY A 222 -4.06 -26.71 -10.47
C GLY A 222 -2.86 -26.17 -9.69
N ILE A 223 -3.02 -26.17 -8.37
CA ILE A 223 -1.96 -25.91 -7.39
C ILE A 223 -2.12 -26.97 -6.31
N SER A 224 -1.03 -27.62 -5.92
CA SER A 224 -1.01 -28.62 -4.87
C SER A 224 0.26 -28.52 -4.05
N ALA A 225 0.15 -28.72 -2.73
CA ALA A 225 1.27 -28.85 -1.82
C ALA A 225 1.62 -30.32 -1.55
N SER A 226 2.90 -30.62 -1.41
CA SER A 226 3.44 -31.91 -0.99
C SER A 226 4.69 -31.72 -0.12
N ASN A 227 5.20 -32.79 0.51
CA ASN A 227 6.41 -32.74 1.34
C ASN A 227 6.38 -31.65 2.42
N ILE A 228 5.21 -31.44 3.04
CA ILE A 228 5.03 -30.50 4.14
C ILE A 228 5.89 -30.97 5.33
N SER A 229 6.87 -30.16 5.72
CA SER A 229 7.75 -30.45 6.86
C SER A 229 7.03 -30.24 8.19
N ALA A 230 7.67 -30.70 9.27
CA ALA A 230 7.30 -30.23 10.61
C ALA A 230 7.54 -28.72 10.73
N CYS A 231 6.87 -28.10 11.70
CA CYS A 231 7.15 -26.73 12.11
C CYS A 231 8.60 -26.61 12.60
N ASP A 232 9.28 -25.58 12.13
CA ASP A 232 10.60 -25.11 12.52
C ASP A 232 10.43 -23.80 13.28
N ASN A 233 10.89 -23.77 14.53
CA ASN A 233 10.75 -22.64 15.41
C ASN A 233 11.81 -21.56 15.19
N GLY A 234 12.62 -21.65 14.13
CA GLY A 234 13.66 -20.65 13.84
C GLY A 234 14.75 -20.55 14.93
N GLY A 235 14.78 -21.51 15.87
CA GLY A 235 15.63 -21.47 17.05
C GLY A 235 15.08 -20.65 18.23
N THR A 236 13.82 -20.21 18.20
CA THR A 236 13.15 -19.54 19.32
C THR A 236 12.19 -20.49 20.04
N ASP A 237 12.12 -20.40 21.37
CA ASP A 237 11.22 -21.26 22.16
C ASP A 237 9.96 -20.51 22.63
N ASP A 238 9.79 -19.26 22.19
CA ASP A 238 8.78 -18.33 22.74
C ASP A 238 8.25 -17.28 21.73
N VAL A 239 8.45 -17.47 20.42
CA VAL A 239 8.12 -16.47 19.38
C VAL A 239 7.29 -17.11 18.26
N ALA A 240 5.99 -17.34 18.48
CA ALA A 240 5.14 -18.08 17.54
C ALA A 240 5.01 -17.48 16.13
N ASN A 241 5.38 -16.22 15.93
CA ASN A 241 5.28 -15.54 14.64
C ASN A 241 6.52 -15.70 13.74
N ASP A 242 7.63 -16.25 14.23
CA ASP A 242 8.79 -16.61 13.41
C ASP A 242 8.85 -18.09 13.05
N ASP A 243 7.89 -18.88 13.55
CA ASP A 243 7.70 -20.27 13.21
C ASP A 243 7.33 -20.44 11.72
N THR A 244 8.08 -21.31 11.04
CA THR A 244 7.86 -21.60 9.61
C THR A 244 7.85 -23.10 9.35
N PHE A 245 7.40 -23.48 8.16
CA PHE A 245 7.60 -24.82 7.64
C PHE A 245 7.95 -24.73 6.15
N THR A 246 8.44 -25.84 5.60
CA THR A 246 8.74 -25.95 4.18
C THR A 246 7.76 -26.88 3.49
N ALA A 247 7.37 -26.57 2.27
CA ALA A 247 6.57 -27.44 1.43
C ALA A 247 6.98 -27.33 -0.04
N ASP A 248 6.76 -28.40 -0.79
CA ASP A 248 6.89 -28.39 -2.24
C ASP A 248 5.57 -27.98 -2.86
N ILE A 249 5.57 -26.89 -3.64
CA ILE A 249 4.38 -26.36 -4.31
C ILE A 249 4.46 -26.68 -5.79
N THR A 250 3.54 -27.52 -6.26
CA THR A 250 3.42 -27.86 -7.69
C THR A 250 2.31 -27.04 -8.33
N VAL A 251 2.64 -26.32 -9.39
CA VAL A 251 1.71 -25.57 -10.23
C VAL A 251 1.58 -26.28 -11.57
N THR A 252 0.36 -26.64 -11.96
CA THR A 252 0.07 -27.21 -13.29
C THR A 252 -0.56 -26.15 -14.17
N TYR A 253 -0.07 -26.02 -15.39
CA TYR A 253 -0.49 -24.97 -16.32
C TYR A 253 -0.48 -25.47 -17.77
N PHE A 254 -1.15 -24.74 -18.64
CA PHE A 254 -1.13 -24.94 -20.08
C PHE A 254 -0.66 -23.66 -20.75
N ASN A 255 0.13 -23.79 -21.82
CA ASN A 255 0.61 -22.68 -22.65
C ASN A 255 1.24 -21.53 -21.84
N ALA A 256 2.23 -21.87 -20.99
CA ALA A 256 3.04 -20.86 -20.30
C ALA A 256 3.59 -19.82 -21.31
N PRO A 257 3.71 -18.54 -20.90
CA PRO A 257 4.25 -17.50 -21.78
C PRO A 257 5.69 -17.78 -22.21
N ALA A 258 6.14 -17.13 -23.28
CA ALA A 258 7.51 -17.31 -23.78
C ALA A 258 8.57 -16.63 -22.88
N GLY A 259 8.16 -15.81 -21.91
CA GLY A 259 9.04 -15.04 -21.01
C GLY A 259 8.37 -14.70 -19.68
N GLY A 260 9.07 -13.92 -18.85
CA GLY A 260 8.63 -13.54 -17.51
C GLY A 260 8.98 -14.57 -16.46
N ASP A 261 8.24 -14.53 -15.35
CA ASP A 261 8.40 -15.39 -14.18
C ASP A 261 7.07 -16.06 -13.82
N LEU A 262 7.13 -17.30 -13.35
CA LEU A 262 6.05 -17.90 -12.56
C LEU A 262 6.27 -17.49 -11.11
N VAL A 263 5.31 -16.76 -10.55
CA VAL A 263 5.39 -16.17 -9.22
C VAL A 263 4.36 -16.84 -8.31
N LEU A 264 4.80 -17.25 -7.12
CA LEU A 264 3.93 -17.61 -6.01
C LEU A 264 3.76 -16.42 -5.06
N GLY A 265 2.51 -16.11 -4.73
CA GLY A 265 2.08 -15.16 -3.72
C GLY A 265 1.12 -15.81 -2.71
N GLY A 266 0.55 -14.99 -1.82
CA GLY A 266 -0.25 -15.47 -0.69
C GLY A 266 0.68 -15.78 0.49
N ASP A 267 0.61 -16.99 1.01
CA ASP A 267 1.47 -17.43 2.12
C ASP A 267 2.90 -17.81 1.67
N ALA A 268 3.12 -17.87 0.36
CA ALA A 268 4.43 -18.05 -0.26
C ALA A 268 4.88 -16.75 -0.96
N ASN A 269 6.20 -16.55 -1.06
CA ASN A 269 6.79 -15.43 -1.81
C ASN A 269 8.07 -15.87 -2.53
N VAL A 270 7.90 -16.60 -3.63
CA VAL A 270 9.00 -17.12 -4.45
C VAL A 270 8.65 -17.00 -5.92
N SER A 271 9.66 -16.84 -6.78
CA SER A 271 9.48 -16.77 -8.22
C SER A 271 10.56 -17.57 -8.96
N VAL A 272 10.24 -17.98 -10.18
CA VAL A 272 11.16 -18.65 -11.09
C VAL A 272 10.97 -18.12 -12.51
N PRO A 273 12.05 -17.90 -13.28
CA PRO A 273 11.94 -17.54 -14.68
C PRO A 273 11.20 -18.60 -15.50
N VAL A 274 10.34 -18.20 -16.42
CA VAL A 274 9.61 -19.12 -17.31
C VAL A 274 10.55 -19.89 -18.24
N ALA A 275 11.76 -19.36 -18.49
CA ALA A 275 12.80 -20.10 -19.19
C ALA A 275 13.30 -21.35 -18.43
N SER A 276 13.04 -21.44 -17.13
CA SER A 276 13.51 -22.49 -16.23
C SER A 276 12.41 -23.47 -15.79
N ILE A 277 11.20 -23.34 -16.32
CA ILE A 277 10.06 -24.19 -15.97
C ILE A 277 9.74 -25.20 -17.07
N GLY A 278 9.00 -26.26 -16.72
CA GLY A 278 8.55 -27.26 -17.69
C GLY A 278 7.41 -26.77 -18.59
N ALA A 279 7.01 -27.59 -19.56
CA ALA A 279 5.93 -27.21 -20.49
C ALA A 279 4.55 -27.10 -19.84
N ASN A 280 4.24 -27.96 -18.86
CA ASN A 280 2.88 -28.09 -18.29
C ASN A 280 2.82 -28.06 -16.76
N ALA A 281 3.96 -28.08 -16.08
CA ALA A 281 4.01 -28.03 -14.64
C ALA A 281 5.39 -27.60 -14.15
N TYR A 282 5.41 -27.01 -12.96
CA TYR A 282 6.63 -26.71 -12.24
C TYR A 282 6.42 -26.91 -10.74
N THR A 283 7.44 -27.46 -10.07
CA THR A 283 7.44 -27.66 -8.62
C THR A 283 8.50 -26.76 -8.00
N PHE A 284 8.04 -25.82 -7.17
CA PHE A 284 8.90 -25.08 -6.26
C PHE A 284 9.24 -25.99 -5.10
N THR A 285 10.51 -26.29 -4.89
CA THR A 285 10.96 -27.18 -3.82
C THR A 285 11.37 -26.40 -2.57
N GLY A 286 10.91 -26.84 -1.39
CA GLY A 286 11.31 -26.25 -0.12
C GLY A 286 10.87 -24.80 0.07
N VAL A 287 9.65 -24.45 -0.34
CA VAL A 287 9.09 -23.11 -0.15
C VAL A 287 8.80 -22.89 1.32
N THR A 288 9.39 -21.86 1.92
CA THR A 288 9.14 -21.46 3.31
C THR A 288 7.80 -20.74 3.42
N ILE A 289 6.95 -21.19 4.33
CA ILE A 289 5.58 -20.70 4.58
C ILE A 289 5.38 -20.54 6.11
N PRO A 290 4.60 -19.54 6.58
CA PRO A 290 4.31 -19.36 8.02
C PRO A 290 3.52 -20.51 8.64
N ALA A 291 3.94 -20.98 9.83
CA ALA A 291 3.26 -22.03 10.60
C ALA A 291 2.22 -21.43 11.57
N ASP A 292 1.06 -21.01 11.05
CA ASP A 292 0.02 -20.29 11.81
C ASP A 292 -1.25 -21.12 12.10
N GLY A 293 -1.28 -22.38 11.66
CA GLY A 293 -2.47 -23.24 11.76
C GLY A 293 -3.63 -22.87 10.84
N SER A 294 -3.47 -21.89 9.95
CA SER A 294 -4.51 -21.43 9.03
C SER A 294 -4.51 -22.22 7.71
N ALA A 295 -5.38 -21.86 6.76
CA ALA A 295 -5.41 -22.53 5.46
C ALA A 295 -4.28 -21.99 4.56
N ILE A 296 -3.51 -22.88 3.94
CA ILE A 296 -2.40 -22.50 3.06
C ILE A 296 -2.98 -21.94 1.75
N SER A 297 -2.99 -20.62 1.62
CA SER A 297 -3.49 -19.86 0.49
C SER A 297 -2.36 -19.49 -0.46
N ILE A 298 -2.34 -20.13 -1.64
CA ILE A 298 -1.32 -19.89 -2.66
C ILE A 298 -1.95 -19.21 -3.87
N VAL A 299 -1.30 -18.15 -4.34
CA VAL A 299 -1.62 -17.47 -5.59
C VAL A 299 -0.50 -17.72 -6.58
N ALA A 300 -0.73 -18.50 -7.62
CA ALA A 300 0.22 -18.66 -8.72
C ALA A 300 -0.13 -17.72 -9.86
N ARG A 301 0.85 -17.02 -10.45
CA ARG A 301 0.65 -16.12 -11.59
C ARG A 301 1.86 -16.06 -12.50
N PHE A 302 1.65 -15.86 -13.79
CA PHE A 302 2.70 -15.55 -14.75
C PHE A 302 2.86 -14.03 -14.91
N SER A 303 4.06 -13.49 -14.66
CA SER A 303 4.30 -12.03 -14.68
C SER A 303 4.14 -11.39 -16.06
N GLN A 304 4.31 -12.15 -17.13
CA GLN A 304 4.12 -11.69 -18.52
C GLN A 304 2.86 -12.28 -19.18
N ALA A 305 1.96 -12.88 -18.39
CA ALA A 305 0.61 -13.22 -18.85
C ALA A 305 -0.41 -12.77 -17.81
N PRO A 306 -0.71 -11.46 -17.73
CA PRO A 306 -1.77 -10.94 -16.88
C PRO A 306 -3.10 -11.67 -17.17
N GLY A 307 -3.73 -12.21 -16.12
CA GLY A 307 -4.92 -13.07 -16.21
C GLY A 307 -4.64 -14.58 -16.31
N CYS A 308 -3.37 -15.01 -16.38
CA CYS A 308 -2.97 -16.40 -16.18
C CYS A 308 -2.54 -16.62 -14.72
N ASP A 309 -3.54 -16.54 -13.83
CA ASP A 309 -3.38 -16.73 -12.40
C ASP A 309 -4.42 -17.71 -11.84
N LEU A 310 -4.09 -18.30 -10.69
CA LEU A 310 -5.00 -19.12 -9.92
C LEU A 310 -4.70 -18.95 -8.44
N SER A 311 -5.74 -18.64 -7.66
CA SER A 311 -5.69 -18.70 -6.20
C SER A 311 -6.35 -20.00 -5.72
N ARG A 312 -5.68 -20.72 -4.82
CA ARG A 312 -6.20 -21.97 -4.27
C ARG A 312 -5.68 -22.24 -2.87
N ASN A 313 -6.57 -22.75 -2.03
CA ASN A 313 -6.21 -23.33 -0.75
C ASN A 313 -5.68 -24.76 -0.98
N VAL A 314 -4.45 -25.02 -0.57
CA VAL A 314 -3.74 -26.29 -0.84
C VAL A 314 -3.60 -27.20 0.39
N GLY A 315 -4.15 -26.78 1.53
CA GLY A 315 -4.14 -27.56 2.77
C GLY A 315 -4.32 -26.68 4.00
N ALA A 316 -4.00 -27.26 5.16
CA ALA A 316 -3.87 -26.54 6.42
C ALA A 316 -2.39 -26.47 6.81
N SER A 317 -1.97 -25.29 7.26
CA SER A 317 -0.64 -25.05 7.81
C SER A 317 -0.49 -25.77 9.15
N PRO A 318 0.70 -26.28 9.51
CA PRO A 318 1.00 -26.66 10.88
C PRO A 318 0.70 -25.51 11.85
N VAL A 319 0.24 -25.84 13.05
CA VAL A 319 0.16 -24.85 14.15
C VAL A 319 1.59 -24.50 14.57
N ALA A 320 1.79 -23.25 14.98
CA ALA A 320 3.01 -22.77 15.62
C ALA A 320 3.51 -23.77 16.68
N CYS A 321 4.81 -24.04 16.65
CA CYS A 321 5.51 -24.97 17.51
C CYS A 321 6.26 -24.29 18.65
N SER A 322 6.40 -22.96 18.63
CA SER A 322 6.74 -22.15 19.79
C SER A 322 5.47 -21.54 20.40
N PRO A 323 5.34 -21.53 21.74
CA PRO A 323 4.28 -20.79 22.40
C PRO A 323 4.47 -19.28 22.14
N ASP A 324 3.38 -18.54 21.95
CA ASP A 324 3.43 -17.08 22.05
C ASP A 324 3.93 -16.72 23.45
N ALA A 325 5.13 -16.13 23.54
CA ALA A 325 5.53 -15.43 24.76
C ALA A 325 4.40 -14.43 25.08
N PRO A 326 3.89 -14.40 26.33
CA PRO A 326 2.96 -13.35 26.72
C PRO A 326 3.62 -12.00 26.39
N ALA A 327 2.96 -11.24 25.51
CA ALA A 327 3.47 -10.04 24.86
C ALA A 327 4.40 -9.23 25.76
N GLY A 328 5.70 -9.33 25.48
CA GLY A 328 6.75 -8.64 26.22
C GLY A 328 6.97 -9.22 27.61
N GLY A 329 8.12 -9.86 27.80
CA GLY A 329 8.76 -9.94 29.10
C GLY A 329 9.08 -8.54 29.62
N ILE A 330 8.07 -7.81 30.10
CA ILE A 330 8.25 -6.88 31.20
C ILE A 330 8.71 -7.79 32.33
N PRO A 331 9.95 -7.63 32.83
CA PRO A 331 10.41 -8.41 33.97
C PRO A 331 9.33 -8.29 35.03
N THR A 332 8.79 -9.43 35.47
CA THR A 332 7.74 -9.43 36.48
C THR A 332 8.22 -8.56 37.65
N MET A 333 7.31 -7.92 38.38
CA MET A 333 7.63 -7.03 39.52
C MET A 333 8.62 -7.65 40.54
N SER A 334 8.88 -8.96 40.48
CA SER A 334 9.91 -9.68 41.22
C SER A 334 11.36 -9.35 40.80
N GLU A 335 11.65 -9.13 39.52
CA GLU A 335 13.02 -8.88 39.02
C GLU A 335 13.43 -7.41 39.20
N TRP A 336 12.53 -6.47 38.91
CA TRP A 336 12.70 -5.06 39.28
C TRP A 336 12.81 -4.87 40.79
N GLY A 337 12.05 -5.65 41.56
CA GLY A 337 12.14 -5.70 43.01
C GLY A 337 13.53 -6.13 43.50
N LEU A 338 14.16 -7.09 42.83
CA LEU A 338 15.49 -7.59 43.19
C LEU A 338 16.60 -6.61 42.82
N ILE A 339 16.49 -5.92 41.67
CA ILE A 339 17.43 -4.85 41.28
C ILE A 339 17.31 -3.67 42.25
N LEU A 340 16.10 -3.22 42.57
CA LEU A 340 15.88 -2.15 43.56
C LEU A 340 16.36 -2.58 44.95
N PHE A 341 16.11 -3.82 45.36
CA PHE A 341 16.59 -4.37 46.62
C PHE A 341 18.12 -4.42 46.67
N ALA A 342 18.77 -4.86 45.60
CA ALA A 342 20.23 -4.88 45.49
C ALA A 342 20.82 -3.47 45.55
N LEU A 343 20.22 -2.49 44.86
CA LEU A 343 20.65 -1.09 44.91
C LEU A 343 20.42 -0.47 46.30
N ILE A 344 19.33 -0.81 46.99
CA ILE A 344 19.07 -0.37 48.37
C ILE A 344 20.07 -1.01 49.34
N LEU A 345 20.36 -2.31 49.23
CA LEU A 345 21.38 -2.97 50.05
C LEU A 345 22.79 -2.42 49.77
N PHE A 346 23.11 -2.11 48.52
CA PHE A 346 24.38 -1.49 48.14
C PHE A 346 24.52 -0.08 48.72
N THR A 347 23.47 0.75 48.63
CA THR A 347 23.48 2.09 49.25
C THR A 347 23.57 2.01 50.78
N LEU A 348 22.85 1.07 51.42
CA LEU A 348 22.96 0.82 52.86
C LEU A 348 24.37 0.41 53.25
N THR A 349 24.98 -0.55 52.54
CA THR A 349 26.35 -1.01 52.84
C THR A 349 27.40 0.09 52.67
N VAL A 350 27.29 0.95 51.65
CA VAL A 350 28.17 2.11 51.48
C VAL A 350 27.98 3.13 52.61
N VAL A 351 26.73 3.45 52.99
CA VAL A 351 26.45 4.42 54.06
C VAL A 351 26.91 3.90 55.42
N PHE A 352 26.60 2.65 55.78
CA PHE A 352 27.00 2.06 57.05
C PHE A 352 28.51 1.74 57.11
N GLY A 353 29.09 1.26 56.01
CA GLY A 353 30.53 1.00 55.90
C GLY A 353 31.38 2.27 56.05
N THR A 354 30.95 3.38 55.43
CA THR A 354 31.64 4.67 55.58
C THR A 354 31.45 5.30 56.97
N GLN A 355 30.35 5.01 57.67
CA GLN A 355 30.18 5.42 59.06
C GLN A 355 31.03 4.60 60.04
N HIS A 356 31.19 3.29 59.84
CA HIS A 356 32.03 2.45 60.69
C HIS A 356 33.53 2.75 60.56
N GLN A 357 34.02 3.12 59.36
CA GLN A 357 35.42 3.53 59.21
C GLN A 357 35.77 4.82 59.98
N ARG A 358 34.80 5.70 60.25
CA ARG A 358 35.02 6.90 61.09
C ARG A 358 35.06 6.60 62.58
N ALA A 359 34.48 5.49 63.04
CA ALA A 359 34.51 5.11 64.45
C ALA A 359 35.87 4.52 64.89
N MET A 360 36.65 3.94 63.96
CA MET A 360 37.94 3.32 64.28
C MET A 360 39.16 4.25 64.12
N ALA A 361 38.98 5.48 63.64
CA ALA A 361 40.04 6.48 63.54
C ALA A 361 40.10 7.47 64.71
N LEU A 362 39.19 7.37 65.70
CA LEU A 362 39.18 8.18 66.92
C LEU A 362 39.32 7.33 68.19
N ALA A 363 40.27 6.40 68.19
CA ALA A 363 40.86 5.88 69.42
C ALA A 363 41.87 6.91 69.96
N GLY A 364 41.38 8.08 70.39
CA GLY A 364 42.23 9.19 70.83
C GLY A 364 41.45 10.42 71.25
N GLY A 365 40.80 10.33 72.42
CA GLY A 365 40.46 11.45 73.33
C GLY A 365 39.86 12.73 72.74
N GLY A 366 38.53 12.87 72.79
CA GLY A 366 37.86 14.16 72.70
C GLY A 366 36.34 14.01 72.69
N GLN A 367 35.66 14.48 73.74
CA GLN A 367 34.20 14.54 73.82
C GLN A 367 33.65 15.40 72.67
N LEU A 368 33.05 14.76 71.66
CA LEU A 368 32.27 15.48 70.65
C LEU A 368 30.92 15.92 71.25
N PRO A 369 30.50 17.19 71.08
CA PRO A 369 29.24 17.70 71.63
C PRO A 369 28.03 16.93 71.10
N ALA A 370 27.04 16.69 71.97
CA ALA A 370 25.87 15.84 71.75
C ALA A 370 24.83 16.35 70.71
N GLY A 371 25.22 17.22 69.77
CA GLY A 371 24.34 17.80 68.74
C GLY A 371 24.56 17.28 67.32
N GLN A 372 25.58 16.46 67.06
CA GLN A 372 26.07 16.20 65.70
C GLN A 372 26.05 14.73 65.27
N ARG A 373 25.25 13.88 65.93
CA ARG A 373 25.24 12.43 65.67
C ARG A 373 24.32 11.94 64.55
N ASN A 374 23.46 12.77 63.96
CA ASN A 374 22.42 12.28 63.03
C ASN A 374 22.29 13.00 61.68
N ARG A 375 23.33 13.70 61.21
CA ARG A 375 23.30 14.22 59.82
C ARG A 375 24.09 13.30 58.90
N LEU A 376 23.36 12.50 58.12
CA LEU A 376 23.92 11.81 56.95
C LEU A 376 24.75 12.81 56.14
N PRO A 377 25.97 12.45 55.66
CA PRO A 377 26.83 13.35 54.90
C PRO A 377 26.28 13.59 53.48
N PHE A 378 25.15 14.29 53.38
CA PHE A 378 24.53 14.67 52.14
C PHE A 378 24.82 16.14 51.85
N HIS A 379 25.72 16.41 50.89
CA HIS A 379 26.04 17.74 50.47
C HIS A 379 25.14 18.13 49.28
N ARG A 380 23.94 18.64 49.61
CA ARG A 380 22.87 18.96 48.64
C ARG A 380 23.37 19.73 47.40
N ALA A 381 24.24 20.72 47.61
CA ALA A 381 24.77 21.54 46.52
C ALA A 381 25.69 20.76 45.55
N LEU A 382 26.40 19.75 46.05
CA LEU A 382 27.27 18.91 45.21
C LEU A 382 26.43 17.84 44.51
N TYR A 383 25.46 17.23 45.19
CA TYR A 383 24.54 16.27 44.58
C TYR A 383 23.76 16.89 43.42
N LEU A 384 23.20 18.09 43.61
CA LEU A 384 22.49 18.81 42.54
C LEU A 384 23.41 19.22 41.38
N LYS A 385 24.72 19.32 41.59
CA LYS A 385 25.70 19.53 40.51
C LYS A 385 25.99 18.24 39.74
N VAL A 386 26.04 17.08 40.41
CA VAL A 386 26.37 15.78 39.79
C VAL A 386 25.16 15.18 39.06
N LEU A 387 23.96 15.34 39.59
CA LEU A 387 22.72 14.78 39.04
C LEU A 387 22.49 15.06 37.53
N PRO A 388 22.60 16.30 37.02
CA PRO A 388 22.38 16.55 35.58
C PRO A 388 23.41 15.85 34.69
N TRP A 389 24.66 15.69 35.15
CA TRP A 389 25.69 14.97 34.38
C TRP A 389 25.40 13.48 34.26
N VAL A 390 24.83 12.88 35.31
CA VAL A 390 24.42 11.46 35.28
C VAL A 390 23.27 11.25 34.30
N TYR A 391 22.25 12.11 34.30
CA TYR A 391 21.16 12.00 33.35
C TYR A 391 21.57 12.30 31.91
N LEU A 392 22.51 13.24 31.71
CA LEU A 392 23.08 13.49 30.39
C LEU A 392 23.83 12.26 29.87
N ALA A 393 24.58 11.55 30.73
CA ALA A 393 25.24 10.31 30.36
C ALA A 393 24.23 9.23 29.95
N PHE A 394 23.13 9.05 30.69
CA PHE A 394 22.05 8.13 30.30
C PHE A 394 21.42 8.51 28.95
N ALA A 395 21.12 9.79 28.74
CA ALA A 395 20.55 10.26 27.49
C ALA A 395 21.46 9.96 26.28
N LEU A 396 22.79 10.13 26.45
CA LEU A 396 23.76 9.79 25.40
C LEU A 396 23.84 8.29 25.13
N VAL A 397 23.75 7.45 26.17
CA VAL A 397 23.71 5.99 26.02
C VAL A 397 22.47 5.55 25.25
N PHE A 398 21.29 6.07 25.60
CA PHE A 398 20.05 5.74 24.88
C PHE A 398 20.08 6.26 23.43
N ALA A 399 20.53 7.49 23.21
CA ALA A 399 20.65 8.03 21.86
C ALA A 399 21.61 7.18 20.99
N GLY A 400 22.71 6.70 21.57
CA GLY A 400 23.63 5.78 20.91
C GLY A 400 22.98 4.42 20.60
N ALA A 401 22.28 3.82 21.57
CA ALA A 401 21.59 2.54 21.35
C ALA A 401 20.52 2.66 20.24
N VAL A 402 19.72 3.71 20.24
CA VAL A 402 18.72 3.97 19.19
C VAL A 402 19.42 4.12 17.82
N ALA A 403 20.48 4.93 17.77
CA ALA A 403 21.15 5.26 16.50
C ALA A 403 21.97 4.10 15.90
N PHE A 404 22.59 3.25 16.73
CA PHE A 404 23.54 2.23 16.28
C PHE A 404 23.00 0.81 16.32
N THR A 405 22.06 0.50 17.20
CA THR A 405 21.53 -0.86 17.37
C THR A 405 20.05 -0.98 17.02
N GLY A 406 19.40 0.09 16.55
CA GLY A 406 17.97 0.11 16.25
C GLY A 406 17.10 -0.14 17.49
N TYR A 407 17.62 0.20 18.68
CA TYR A 407 16.92 -0.04 19.93
C TYR A 407 15.66 0.84 20.04
N GLU A 408 14.53 0.25 20.38
CA GLU A 408 13.29 0.97 20.66
C GLU A 408 13.17 1.26 22.16
N LEU A 409 13.10 2.54 22.51
CA LEU A 409 12.88 2.98 23.90
C LEU A 409 11.50 2.54 24.37
N THR A 410 11.47 1.66 25.37
CA THR A 410 10.23 1.21 25.99
C THR A 410 9.77 2.21 27.05
N GLY A 411 8.47 2.19 27.36
CA GLY A 411 7.91 3.01 28.44
C GLY A 411 8.52 2.73 29.83
N ALA A 412 9.21 1.60 30.01
CA ALA A 412 9.86 1.22 31.26
C ALA A 412 11.26 1.85 31.44
N ASP A 413 11.94 2.19 30.35
CA ASP A 413 13.31 2.71 30.38
C ASP A 413 13.39 4.11 31.01
N LEU A 414 12.36 4.93 30.77
CA LEU A 414 12.23 6.27 31.34
C LEU A 414 12.13 6.27 32.87
N PRO A 415 11.14 5.61 33.52
CA PRO A 415 11.04 5.58 34.98
C PRO A 415 12.22 4.85 35.62
N GLY A 416 12.74 3.78 35.01
CA GLY A 416 13.91 3.05 35.51
C GLY A 416 15.18 3.91 35.52
N SER A 417 15.42 4.68 34.47
CA SER A 417 16.58 5.59 34.36
C SER A 417 16.46 6.78 35.29
N LEU A 418 15.25 7.29 35.52
CA LEU A 418 15.01 8.36 36.50
C LEU A 418 15.37 7.91 37.91
N LEU A 419 14.91 6.73 38.35
CA LEU A 419 15.18 6.21 39.69
C LEU A 419 16.66 5.84 39.86
N SER A 420 17.23 5.08 38.91
CA SER A 420 18.64 4.65 38.97
C SER A 420 19.61 5.82 38.86
N GLY A 421 19.31 6.82 38.03
CA GLY A 421 20.13 8.03 37.89
C GLY A 421 20.22 8.83 39.19
N ALA A 422 19.15 8.91 39.97
CA ALA A 422 19.18 9.56 41.28
C ALA A 422 20.09 8.81 42.27
N VAL A 423 20.05 7.47 42.27
CA VAL A 423 20.90 6.63 43.12
C VAL A 423 22.37 6.72 42.71
N ILE A 424 22.68 6.66 41.41
CA ILE A 424 24.05 6.79 40.90
C ILE A 424 24.61 8.18 41.20
N ALA A 425 23.81 9.23 41.01
CA ALA A 425 24.22 10.59 41.37
C ALA A 425 24.52 10.73 42.86
N TYR A 426 23.77 10.02 43.71
CA TYR A 426 24.01 9.99 45.16
C TYR A 426 25.37 9.33 45.46
N LEU A 427 25.67 8.19 44.84
CA LEU A 427 26.94 7.48 45.01
C LEU A 427 28.14 8.28 44.47
N LEU A 428 28.02 8.86 43.28
CA LEU A 428 29.08 9.68 42.67
C LEU A 428 29.34 10.96 43.48
N HIS A 429 28.30 11.53 44.09
CA HIS A 429 28.47 12.63 45.04
C HIS A 429 29.37 12.24 46.22
N PHE A 430 29.29 11.01 46.74
CA PHE A 430 30.20 10.55 47.79
C PHE A 430 31.63 10.41 47.29
N ALA A 431 31.82 9.86 46.10
CA ALA A 431 33.14 9.71 45.50
C ALA A 431 33.81 11.06 45.19
N ALA A 432 33.01 12.07 44.84
CA ALA A 432 33.48 13.43 44.54
C ALA A 432 33.73 14.30 45.78
N MET A 433 33.41 13.82 46.99
CA MET A 433 33.77 14.56 48.21
C MET A 433 35.29 14.50 48.41
N PRO A 434 35.98 15.66 48.55
CA PRO A 434 37.41 15.69 48.81
C PRO A 434 37.71 14.90 50.09
N SER A 435 38.44 13.79 49.97
CA SER A 435 38.94 13.01 51.10
C SER A 435 40.04 13.80 51.80
N GLY A 436 39.63 14.65 52.73
CA GLY A 436 40.53 15.31 53.67
C GLY A 436 41.27 16.53 53.09
N ARG A 437 40.70 17.71 53.30
CA ARG A 437 41.52 18.76 53.91
C ARG A 437 41.59 18.42 55.40
N ALA A 438 42.61 17.66 55.76
CA ALA A 438 43.23 17.83 57.07
C ALA A 438 43.79 19.26 57.10
N GLU A 439 42.93 20.23 57.39
CA GLU A 439 43.40 21.53 57.87
C GLU A 439 43.69 21.40 59.36
N ARG A 440 44.84 21.96 59.71
CA ARG A 440 45.50 22.01 61.01
C ARG A 440 44.62 22.47 62.16
#